data_AF-A0A7W0QY34-F1
#
_entry.id   AF-A0A7W0QY34-F1
#
_cell.length_a   1.000
_cell.length_b   1.000
_cell.length_c   1.000
_cell.angle_alpha   90.00
_cell.angle_beta   90.00
_cell.angle_gamma   90.00
#
_symmetry.space_group_name_H-M   'P 1'
#
loop_
_entity.id
_entity.type
_entity.pdbx_description
1 polymer ?
#
loop_
_entity_poly.entity_id
_entity_poly.type
_entity_poly.pdbx_seq_one_letter_code
_entity_poly.pdbx_strand_id
1 'polypeptide(L)'
;PRWLRGGLRDGLQGADVFIGVSAPRVLEPAWIGEMADQAVVFALANPDPEVDPAEAEKYAAVVASGRSDYPNQINNVLAFPGVFRGLLDARASEITTDMLLRAASAIAGAVKDDEINASFIIPSVFNAEVPKRVAAAISGKHLD
;
A
#
# COMPACT_ATOMS: atom_id res chain seq x y z
N PRO A 1 -1.41 0.44 -21.22
CA PRO A 1 0.06 0.37 -21.00
C PRO A 1 0.85 1.16 -22.06
N ARG A 2 1.98 1.79 -21.67
CA ARG A 2 2.83 2.62 -22.54
C ARG A 2 3.85 1.83 -23.40
N TRP A 3 3.92 0.50 -23.24
CA TRP A 3 4.81 -0.41 -24.00
C TRP A 3 6.29 0.00 -24.06
N LEU A 4 6.79 0.61 -22.99
CA LEU A 4 8.18 1.06 -22.88
C LEU A 4 9.16 -0.12 -22.83
N ARG A 5 10.38 0.10 -23.33
CA ARG A 5 11.52 -0.80 -23.20
C ARG A 5 12.69 0.01 -22.66
N GLY A 6 13.41 -0.51 -21.68
CA GLY A 6 14.50 0.21 -21.03
C GLY A 6 14.74 -0.30 -19.61
N GLY A 7 15.48 0.49 -18.84
CA GLY A 7 15.70 0.29 -17.41
C GLY A 7 14.60 0.93 -16.55
N LEU A 8 14.80 0.89 -15.23
CA LEU A 8 13.85 1.46 -14.26
C LEU A 8 13.57 2.95 -14.54
N ARG A 9 14.63 3.75 -14.74
CA ARG A 9 14.50 5.19 -14.98
C ARG A 9 13.64 5.53 -16.19
N ASP A 10 13.75 4.77 -17.28
CA ASP A 10 12.92 4.98 -18.48
C ASP A 10 11.43 4.77 -18.18
N GLY A 11 11.10 3.84 -17.29
CA GLY A 11 9.73 3.60 -16.84
C GLY A 11 9.17 4.67 -15.90
N LEU A 12 10.05 5.38 -15.17
CA LEU A 12 9.67 6.41 -14.19
C LEU A 12 9.25 7.73 -14.84
N GLN A 13 9.76 8.06 -16.02
CA GLN A 13 9.48 9.34 -16.66
C GLN A 13 7.98 9.57 -16.83
N GLY A 14 7.46 10.60 -16.16
CA GLY A 14 6.04 10.96 -16.12
C GLY A 14 5.12 9.89 -15.53
N ALA A 15 5.63 8.95 -14.74
CA ALA A 15 4.80 7.98 -14.04
C ALA A 15 4.13 8.62 -12.83
N ASP A 16 2.85 8.32 -12.59
CA ASP A 16 2.13 8.84 -11.41
C ASP A 16 2.48 8.08 -10.13
N VAL A 17 2.77 6.78 -10.26
CA VAL A 17 2.99 5.88 -9.12
C VAL A 17 4.18 4.95 -9.39
N PHE A 18 5.07 4.84 -8.41
CA PHE A 18 6.08 3.78 -8.32
C PHE A 18 5.70 2.83 -7.19
N ILE A 19 5.69 1.51 -7.47
CA ILE A 19 5.52 0.46 -6.46
C ILE A 19 6.71 -0.49 -6.56
N GLY A 20 7.63 -0.38 -5.62
CA GLY A 20 8.76 -1.27 -5.43
C GLY A 20 8.43 -2.40 -4.44
N VAL A 21 8.70 -3.64 -4.86
CA VAL A 21 8.59 -4.85 -4.03
C VAL A 21 9.75 -5.82 -4.30
N SER A 22 10.92 -5.29 -4.68
CA SER A 22 11.99 -6.08 -5.32
C SER A 22 13.28 -6.12 -4.52
N ALA A 23 14.13 -5.10 -4.65
CA ALA A 23 15.51 -5.09 -4.19
C ALA A 23 15.89 -3.74 -3.58
N PRO A 24 16.82 -3.73 -2.61
CA PRO A 24 17.19 -2.51 -1.91
C PRO A 24 17.94 -1.53 -2.83
N ARG A 25 17.74 -0.23 -2.61
CA ARG A 25 18.54 0.87 -3.21
C ARG A 25 18.60 0.86 -4.75
N VAL A 26 17.56 0.37 -5.41
CA VAL A 26 17.46 0.36 -6.88
C VAL A 26 16.90 1.65 -7.46
N LEU A 27 16.22 2.47 -6.65
CA LEU A 27 15.62 3.74 -7.05
C LEU A 27 16.47 4.90 -6.52
N GLU A 28 17.10 5.66 -7.41
CA GLU A 28 17.79 6.89 -7.02
C GLU A 28 16.77 7.99 -6.68
N PRO A 29 16.91 8.70 -5.53
CA PRO A 29 15.95 9.74 -5.13
C PRO A 29 15.72 10.81 -6.19
N ALA A 30 16.77 11.23 -6.89
CA ALA A 30 16.68 12.27 -7.92
C ALA A 30 15.79 11.87 -9.11
N TRP A 31 15.65 10.57 -9.41
CA TRP A 31 14.80 10.11 -10.52
C TRP A 31 13.31 10.28 -10.21
N ILE A 32 12.93 10.40 -8.94
CA ILE A 32 11.54 10.67 -8.54
C ILE A 32 11.11 12.06 -9.04
N GLY A 33 12.04 13.02 -9.15
CA GLY A 33 11.77 14.32 -9.76
C GLY A 33 11.45 14.27 -11.26
N GLU A 34 11.67 13.13 -11.93
CA GLU A 34 11.29 12.90 -13.34
C GLU A 34 9.91 12.25 -13.49
N MET A 35 9.27 11.87 -12.38
CA MET A 35 7.89 11.38 -12.34
C MET A 35 6.88 12.51 -12.59
N ALA A 36 5.59 12.17 -12.65
CA ALA A 36 4.53 13.17 -12.76
C ALA A 36 4.46 14.04 -11.50
N ASP A 37 3.87 15.23 -11.62
CA ASP A 37 3.55 16.06 -10.46
C ASP A 37 2.69 15.29 -9.46
N GLN A 38 2.95 15.50 -8.17
CA GLN A 38 2.28 14.77 -7.07
C GLN A 38 2.49 13.24 -7.09
N ALA A 39 3.66 12.79 -7.54
CA ALA A 39 4.02 11.37 -7.57
C ALA A 39 3.84 10.65 -6.23
N VAL A 40 3.40 9.39 -6.31
CA VAL A 40 3.28 8.45 -5.17
C VAL A 40 4.37 7.39 -5.27
N VAL A 41 5.12 7.18 -4.19
CA VAL A 41 6.24 6.22 -4.13
C VAL A 41 6.02 5.23 -2.99
N PHE A 42 5.81 3.96 -3.34
CA PHE A 42 5.77 2.85 -2.39
C PHE A 42 7.07 2.06 -2.50
N ALA A 43 7.96 2.18 -1.50
CA ALA A 43 9.22 1.46 -1.42
C ALA A 43 9.12 0.35 -0.36
N LEU A 44 8.67 -0.84 -0.77
CA LEU A 44 8.20 -1.89 0.13
C LEU A 44 9.20 -3.05 0.33
N ALA A 45 10.38 -3.01 -0.30
CA ALA A 45 11.44 -3.96 0.02
C ALA A 45 11.83 -3.91 1.50
N ASN A 46 12.14 -5.07 2.07
CA ASN A 46 12.56 -5.23 3.47
C ASN A 46 13.90 -5.98 3.54
N PRO A 47 14.77 -5.70 4.54
CA PRO A 47 14.66 -4.59 5.50
C PRO A 47 15.02 -3.22 4.90
N ASP A 48 15.80 -3.23 3.82
CA ASP A 48 16.25 -2.03 3.11
C ASP A 48 15.30 -1.76 1.92
N PRO A 49 14.64 -0.59 1.84
CA PRO A 49 13.73 -0.28 0.75
C PRO A 49 14.44 0.02 -0.59
N GLU A 50 13.67 0.13 -1.67
CA GLU A 50 14.14 0.54 -3.00
C GLU A 50 14.80 1.92 -3.00
N VAL A 51 14.34 2.82 -2.13
CA VAL A 51 14.86 4.18 -1.89
C VAL A 51 14.67 4.51 -0.42
N ASP A 52 15.58 5.28 0.18
CA ASP A 52 15.36 5.77 1.55
C ASP A 52 14.10 6.67 1.59
N PRO A 53 13.11 6.40 2.47
CA PRO A 53 11.88 7.17 2.50
C PRO A 53 12.09 8.67 2.73
N ALA A 54 13.04 9.08 3.59
CA ALA A 54 13.33 10.49 3.85
C ALA A 54 13.94 11.20 2.62
N GLU A 55 14.66 10.47 1.78
CA GLU A 55 15.17 11.00 0.52
C GLU A 55 14.07 11.08 -0.55
N ALA A 56 13.15 10.11 -0.58
CA ALA A 56 12.01 10.11 -1.51
C ALA A 56 11.00 11.23 -1.23
N GLU A 57 10.74 11.54 0.05
CA GLU A 57 9.81 12.60 0.48
C GLU A 57 10.20 14.01 -0.01
N LYS A 58 11.46 14.20 -0.41
CA LYS A 58 11.93 15.47 -1.01
C LYS A 58 11.36 15.71 -2.41
N TYR A 59 10.88 14.66 -3.08
CA TYR A 59 10.46 14.69 -4.48
C TYR A 59 9.03 14.17 -4.69
N ALA A 60 8.59 13.18 -3.90
CA ALA A 60 7.26 12.60 -3.98
C ALA A 60 6.26 13.34 -3.08
N ALA A 61 5.00 13.41 -3.51
CA ALA A 61 3.92 13.93 -2.65
C ALA A 61 3.50 12.94 -1.57
N VAL A 62 3.60 11.64 -1.84
CA VAL A 62 3.29 10.58 -0.88
C VAL A 62 4.38 9.51 -0.95
N VAL A 63 4.89 9.14 0.22
CA VAL A 63 5.83 8.03 0.38
C VAL A 63 5.24 7.00 1.33
N ALA A 64 5.34 5.72 0.97
CA ALA A 64 4.98 4.61 1.84
C ALA A 64 6.10 3.55 1.84
N SER A 65 6.28 2.86 2.95
CA SER A 65 7.30 1.82 3.08
C SER A 65 6.83 0.64 3.92
N GLY A 66 7.62 -0.45 3.94
CA GLY A 66 7.40 -1.54 4.89
C GLY A 66 7.86 -1.23 6.33
N ARG A 67 8.64 -0.16 6.51
CA ARG A 67 9.28 0.19 7.78
C ARG A 67 8.32 0.87 8.74
N SER A 68 8.45 0.58 10.03
CA SER A 68 7.57 1.12 11.09
C SER A 68 8.00 2.48 11.63
N ASP A 69 9.20 2.93 11.30
CA ASP A 69 9.76 4.21 11.74
C ASP A 69 9.41 5.39 10.81
N TYR A 70 8.61 5.14 9.76
CA TYR A 70 8.12 6.14 8.82
C TYR A 70 6.58 6.18 8.77
N PRO A 71 5.99 7.30 8.32
CA PRO A 71 4.57 7.36 7.98
C PRO A 71 4.20 6.31 6.91
N ASN A 72 2.90 6.04 6.78
CA ASN A 72 2.37 5.15 5.74
C ASN A 72 3.03 3.75 5.70
N GLN A 73 3.13 3.08 6.85
CA GLN A 73 3.62 1.70 6.88
C GLN A 73 2.64 0.75 6.19
N ILE A 74 3.06 0.16 5.06
CA ILE A 74 2.34 -0.92 4.40
C ILE A 74 2.79 -2.24 5.02
N ASN A 75 1.88 -2.91 5.73
CA ASN A 75 2.17 -4.17 6.39
C ASN A 75 1.02 -5.17 6.27
N ASN A 76 1.35 -6.42 5.98
CA ASN A 76 0.40 -7.52 5.82
C ASN A 76 -0.46 -7.77 7.07
N VAL A 77 -0.05 -7.30 8.25
CA VAL A 77 -0.84 -7.35 9.49
C VAL A 77 -2.19 -6.66 9.39
N LEU A 78 -2.32 -5.69 8.49
CA LEU A 78 -3.61 -5.04 8.20
C LEU A 78 -4.57 -5.97 7.45
N ALA A 79 -4.07 -7.00 6.76
CA ALA A 79 -4.86 -7.90 5.94
C ALA A 79 -5.06 -9.26 6.60
N PHE A 80 -3.97 -9.97 6.97
CA PHE A 80 -4.05 -11.40 7.28
C PHE A 80 -5.07 -11.76 8.38
N PRO A 81 -5.18 -11.05 9.52
CA PRO A 81 -6.07 -11.48 10.60
C PRO A 81 -7.54 -11.42 10.15
N GLY A 82 -7.92 -10.34 9.47
CA GLY A 82 -9.27 -10.13 8.98
C GLY A 82 -9.61 -11.05 7.81
N VAL A 83 -8.67 -11.23 6.86
CA VAL A 83 -8.88 -12.12 5.72
C VAL A 83 -9.16 -13.54 6.19
N PHE A 84 -8.31 -14.10 7.06
CA PHE A 84 -8.50 -15.46 7.57
C PHE A 84 -9.78 -15.58 8.41
N ARG A 85 -10.09 -14.61 9.27
CA ARG A 85 -11.35 -14.60 10.04
C ARG A 85 -12.56 -14.64 9.11
N GLY A 86 -12.59 -13.79 8.09
CA GLY A 86 -13.69 -13.73 7.13
C GLY A 86 -13.85 -15.00 6.30
N LEU A 87 -12.74 -15.61 5.87
CA LEU A 87 -12.77 -16.90 5.16
C LEU A 87 -13.35 -18.01 6.03
N LEU A 88 -12.95 -18.07 7.31
CA LEU A 88 -13.49 -19.03 8.28
C LEU A 88 -14.98 -18.80 8.54
N ASP A 89 -15.41 -17.53 8.67
CA ASP A 89 -16.82 -17.16 8.84
C ASP A 89 -17.69 -17.55 7.65
N ALA A 90 -17.17 -17.40 6.44
CA ALA A 90 -17.85 -17.77 5.20
C ALA A 90 -17.79 -19.27 4.90
N ARG A 91 -16.94 -20.03 5.62
CA ARG A 91 -16.54 -21.39 5.24
C ARG A 91 -16.08 -21.45 3.78
N ALA A 92 -15.32 -20.44 3.35
CA ALA A 92 -14.87 -20.32 1.98
C ALA A 92 -13.92 -21.47 1.61
N SER A 93 -14.12 -22.05 0.42
CA SER A 93 -13.26 -23.11 -0.14
C SER A 93 -12.11 -22.56 -0.99
N GLU A 94 -12.17 -21.28 -1.35
CA GLU A 94 -11.19 -20.60 -2.20
C GLU A 94 -11.07 -19.12 -1.82
N ILE A 95 -9.98 -18.49 -2.24
CA ILE A 95 -9.75 -17.05 -2.15
C ILE A 95 -9.85 -16.49 -3.56
N THR A 96 -10.81 -15.59 -3.80
CA THR A 96 -11.01 -14.95 -5.11
C THR A 96 -10.40 -13.55 -5.15
N THR A 97 -10.18 -13.02 -6.35
CA THR A 97 -9.76 -11.62 -6.51
C THR A 97 -10.80 -10.63 -5.96
N ASP A 98 -12.10 -10.92 -6.10
CA ASP A 98 -13.18 -10.11 -5.51
C ASP A 98 -13.03 -9.99 -3.98
N MET A 99 -12.77 -11.11 -3.32
CA MET A 99 -12.48 -11.15 -1.88
C MET A 99 -11.29 -10.24 -1.53
N LEU A 100 -10.19 -10.34 -2.27
CA LEU A 100 -9.00 -9.50 -2.03
C LEU A 100 -9.28 -8.01 -2.26
N LEU A 101 -10.07 -7.66 -3.29
CA LEU A 101 -10.48 -6.28 -3.56
C LEU A 101 -11.37 -5.74 -2.43
N ARG A 102 -12.33 -6.53 -1.93
CA ARG A 102 -13.18 -6.15 -0.79
C ARG A 102 -12.38 -5.94 0.49
N ALA A 103 -11.38 -6.79 0.75
CA ALA A 103 -10.45 -6.60 1.86
C ALA A 103 -9.65 -5.30 1.71
N ALA A 104 -9.11 -5.02 0.52
CA ALA A 104 -8.38 -3.79 0.25
C ALA A 104 -9.27 -2.54 0.45
N SER A 105 -10.51 -2.56 -0.06
CA SER A 105 -11.48 -1.47 0.16
C SER A 105 -11.82 -1.29 1.64
N ALA A 106 -11.93 -2.37 2.41
CA ALA A 106 -12.21 -2.30 3.85
C ALA A 106 -11.04 -1.71 4.65
N ILE A 107 -9.79 -1.99 4.27
CA ILE A 107 -8.60 -1.38 4.87
C ILE A 107 -8.55 0.11 4.52
N ALA A 108 -8.74 0.47 3.24
CA ALA A 108 -8.72 1.86 2.78
C ALA A 108 -9.80 2.70 3.49
N GLY A 109 -11.03 2.20 3.57
CA GLY A 109 -12.14 2.87 4.26
C GLY A 109 -12.04 2.90 5.80
N ALA A 110 -10.94 2.41 6.39
CA ALA A 110 -10.65 2.61 7.81
C ALA A 110 -9.97 3.96 8.09
N VAL A 111 -9.40 4.61 7.07
CA VAL A 111 -8.96 6.01 7.13
C VAL A 111 -10.15 6.89 6.73
N LYS A 112 -10.50 7.88 7.55
CA LYS A 112 -11.62 8.77 7.25
C LYS A 112 -11.18 9.94 6.37
N ASP A 113 -12.15 10.50 5.64
CA ASP A 113 -11.92 11.64 4.73
C ASP A 113 -11.37 12.89 5.44
N ASP A 114 -11.62 13.07 6.74
CA ASP A 114 -11.11 14.17 7.56
C ASP A 114 -9.72 13.90 8.16
N GLU A 115 -9.24 12.65 8.09
CA GLU A 115 -7.94 12.22 8.60
C GLU A 115 -6.90 12.04 7.47
N ILE A 116 -7.35 11.76 6.24
CA ILE A 116 -6.48 11.44 5.12
C ILE A 116 -5.58 12.61 4.75
N ASN A 117 -4.28 12.34 4.67
CA ASN A 117 -3.27 13.30 4.23
C ASN A 117 -2.03 12.54 3.70
N ALA A 118 -1.05 13.28 3.18
CA ALA A 118 0.16 12.71 2.57
C ALA A 118 0.94 11.76 3.50
N SER A 119 0.85 11.95 4.82
CA SER A 119 1.50 11.12 5.84
C SER A 119 0.55 10.11 6.51
N PHE A 120 -0.71 10.04 6.08
CA PHE A 120 -1.72 9.14 6.65
C PHE A 120 -2.70 8.64 5.58
N ILE A 121 -2.21 7.75 4.70
CA ILE A 121 -3.01 7.12 3.63
C ILE A 121 -3.49 5.70 3.98
N ILE A 122 -2.96 5.12 5.06
CA ILE A 122 -3.22 3.75 5.50
C ILE A 122 -3.38 3.73 7.02
N PRO A 123 -4.32 2.94 7.59
CA PRO A 123 -4.51 2.95 9.03
C PRO A 123 -3.29 2.37 9.76
N SER A 124 -3.14 2.73 11.03
CA SER A 124 -2.16 2.10 11.92
C SER A 124 -2.34 0.57 11.95
N VAL A 125 -1.23 -0.15 11.98
CA VAL A 125 -1.18 -1.61 12.19
C VAL A 125 -1.84 -2.07 13.49
N PHE A 126 -2.05 -1.15 14.45
CA PHE A 126 -2.72 -1.40 15.72
C PHE A 126 -4.21 -1.03 15.72
N ASN A 127 -4.77 -0.60 14.59
CA ASN A 127 -6.19 -0.28 14.50
C ASN A 127 -7.04 -1.55 14.65
N ALA A 128 -7.66 -1.71 15.83
CA ALA A 128 -8.43 -2.89 16.20
C ALA A 128 -9.70 -3.11 15.35
N GLU A 129 -10.17 -2.10 14.62
CA GLU A 129 -11.34 -2.18 13.76
C GLU A 129 -11.02 -2.76 12.37
N VAL A 130 -9.78 -2.58 11.88
CA VAL A 130 -9.33 -3.11 10.58
C VAL A 130 -9.60 -4.62 10.43
N PRO A 131 -9.16 -5.51 11.34
CA PRO A 131 -9.41 -6.94 11.15
C PRO A 131 -10.90 -7.30 11.17
N LYS A 132 -11.73 -6.57 11.92
CA LYS A 132 -13.19 -6.79 11.96
C LYS A 132 -13.83 -6.38 10.63
N ARG A 133 -13.48 -5.19 10.13
CA ARG A 133 -13.95 -4.65 8.84
C ARG A 133 -13.57 -5.56 7.68
N VAL A 134 -12.32 -6.01 7.63
CA VAL A 134 -11.84 -6.93 6.60
C VAL A 134 -12.58 -8.28 6.68
N ALA A 135 -12.77 -8.84 7.87
CA ALA A 135 -13.49 -10.12 8.03
C ALA A 135 -14.95 -10.04 7.55
N ALA A 136 -15.67 -8.98 7.91
CA ALA A 136 -17.01 -8.73 7.41
C ALA A 136 -17.03 -8.55 5.89
N ALA A 137 -16.09 -7.75 5.37
CA ALA A 137 -15.94 -7.51 3.95
C ALA A 137 -15.66 -8.79 3.16
N ILE A 138 -14.89 -9.76 3.69
CA ILE A 138 -14.71 -11.07 3.04
C ILE A 138 -15.96 -11.94 3.14
N SER A 139 -16.55 -12.04 4.34
CA SER A 139 -17.64 -12.99 4.58
C SER A 139 -18.97 -12.64 3.90
N GLY A 140 -19.11 -11.40 3.43
CA GLY A 140 -20.35 -10.91 2.80
C GLY A 140 -21.45 -10.57 3.80
N LYS A 141 -21.14 -10.59 5.10
CA LYS A 141 -22.02 -10.08 6.15
C LYS A 141 -21.79 -8.57 6.28
N HIS A 142 -22.86 -7.78 6.26
CA HIS A 142 -22.77 -6.39 6.71
C HIS A 142 -22.52 -6.34 8.22
N LEU A 143 -21.66 -5.42 8.66
CA LEU A 143 -21.58 -5.04 10.06
C LEU A 143 -22.76 -4.09 10.30
N ASP A 144 -23.72 -4.53 11.10
CA ASP A 144 -24.80 -3.68 11.62
C ASP A 144 -24.24 -2.57 12.52
#